data_AF-A0A0R3PBQ7-F1
#
_entry.id   AF-A0A0R3PBQ7-F1
#
_cell.length_a   1.000
_cell.length_b   1.000
_cell.length_c   1.000
_cell.angle_alpha   90.00
_cell.angle_beta   90.00
_cell.angle_gamma   90.00
#
_symmetry.space_group_name_H-M   'P 1'
#
loop_
_entity.id
_entity.type
_entity.pdbx_description
1 polymer ?
#
loop_
_entity_poly.entity_id
_entity_poly.type
_entity_poly.pdbx_seq_one_letter_code
_entity_poly.pdbx_strand_id
1 'polypeptide(L)' 'MMQHPASVFDGRLILDQSQLRSYGFRTFAIGSAPDHANNIFGGGSTAFANKS' A
#
# COMPACT_ATOMS: atom_id res chain seq x y z
N MET A 1 10.34 -17.97 -4.93
CA MET A 1 10.40 -16.86 -3.95
C MET A 1 9.85 -15.61 -4.59
N MET A 2 9.21 -14.72 -3.84
CA MET A 2 8.74 -13.44 -4.37
C MET A 2 9.90 -12.48 -4.60
N GLN A 3 9.74 -11.56 -5.56
CA GLN A 3 10.65 -10.42 -5.74
C GLN A 3 10.42 -9.42 -4.60
N HIS A 4 11.53 -8.88 -4.08
CA HIS A 4 11.51 -7.92 -2.98
C HIS A 4 11.76 -6.49 -3.51
N PRO A 5 11.01 -5.48 -3.02
CA PRO A 5 9.93 -5.57 -2.03
C PRO A 5 8.62 -6.12 -2.62
N ALA A 6 7.96 -7.02 -1.88
CA ALA A 6 6.69 -7.61 -2.30
C ALA A 6 5.51 -6.67 -1.99
N SER A 7 4.51 -6.65 -2.88
CA SER A 7 3.29 -5.83 -2.72
C SER A 7 2.02 -6.69 -2.81
N VAL A 8 0.97 -6.31 -2.08
CA VAL A 8 -0.34 -7.00 -2.05
C VAL A 8 -1.46 -5.98 -2.25
N PHE A 9 -2.43 -6.31 -3.11
CA PHE A 9 -3.63 -5.52 -3.35
C PHE A 9 -4.87 -6.33 -2.95
N ASP A 10 -5.54 -5.92 -1.87
CA ASP A 10 -6.76 -6.53 -1.37
C ASP A 10 -8.00 -5.76 -1.86
N GLY A 11 -8.63 -6.27 -2.92
CA GLY A 11 -9.83 -5.68 -3.48
C GLY A 11 -11.12 -5.99 -2.70
N ARG A 12 -11.06 -6.80 -1.63
CA ARG A 12 -12.26 -7.28 -0.92
C ARG A 12 -12.19 -7.15 0.60
N LEU A 13 -11.10 -6.62 1.16
CA LEU A 13 -10.89 -6.43 2.60
C LEU A 13 -11.00 -7.74 3.39
N ILE A 14 -10.41 -8.82 2.85
CA ILE A 14 -10.43 -10.15 3.49
C ILE A 14 -9.11 -10.51 4.18
N LEU A 15 -8.05 -9.72 3.98
CA LEU A 15 -6.74 -9.96 4.55
C LEU A 15 -6.48 -9.07 5.76
N ASP A 16 -5.76 -9.59 6.77
CA ASP A 16 -5.23 -8.78 7.86
C ASP A 16 -4.05 -7.92 7.35
N GLN A 17 -4.33 -6.63 7.17
CA GLN A 17 -3.36 -5.68 6.67
C GLN A 17 -2.22 -5.40 7.66
N SER A 18 -2.48 -5.46 8.96
CA SER A 18 -1.47 -5.24 10.01
C SER A 18 -0.46 -6.39 10.00
N GLN A 19 -0.97 -7.62 9.94
CA GLN A 19 -0.14 -8.82 9.86
C GLN A 19 0.75 -8.81 8.60
N LEU A 20 0.19 -8.52 7.43
CA LEU A 20 0.96 -8.42 6.19
C LEU A 20 2.06 -7.35 6.24
N ARG A 21 1.80 -6.19 6.87
CA ARG A 21 2.82 -5.15 7.07
C ARG A 21 3.92 -5.61 8.01
N SER A 22 3.58 -6.35 9.08
CA SER A 22 4.59 -6.92 9.98
C SER A 22 5.54 -7.90 9.28
N TYR A 23 5.09 -8.53 8.19
CA TYR A 23 5.91 -9.38 7.33
C TYR A 23 6.73 -8.60 6.29
N GLY A 24 6.54 -7.28 6.15
CA GLY A 24 7.26 -6.43 5.22
C GLY A 24 6.59 -6.25 3.84
N PHE A 25 5.32 -6.65 3.69
CA PHE A 25 4.58 -6.36 2.45
C PHE A 25 4.20 -4.88 2.36
N ARG A 26 4.25 -4.35 1.13
CA ARG A 26 3.57 -3.10 0.77
C ARG A 26 2.10 -3.41 0.50
N THR A 27 1.21 -3.05 1.42
CA THR A 27 -0.21 -3.42 1.34
C THR A 27 -1.08 -2.27 0.86
N PHE A 28 -2.07 -2.60 0.03
CA PHE A 28 -3.08 -1.69 -0.49
C PHE A 28 -4.44 -2.38 -0.43
N ALA A 29 -5.47 -1.69 0.06
CA ALA A 29 -6.82 -2.24 0.09
C ALA A 29 -7.85 -1.17 -0.27
N ILE A 30 -8.90 -1.56 -1.02
CA ILE A 30 -10.00 -0.65 -1.35
C ILE A 30 -10.74 -0.29 -0.06
N GLY A 31 -11.07 0.99 0.14
CA GLY A 31 -11.82 1.45 1.32
C GLY A 31 -10.97 1.66 2.58
N SER A 32 -9.66 1.38 2.53
CA SER A 32 -8.71 1.67 3.60
C SER A 32 -7.79 2.82 3.19
N ALA A 33 -7.56 3.77 4.10
CA ALA A 33 -6.51 4.77 3.90
C ALA A 33 -5.17 4.03 3.73
N PRO A 34 -4.41 4.25 2.65
CA PRO A 34 -3.13 3.57 2.52
C PRO A 34 -2.12 4.27 3.43
N ASP A 35 -1.71 3.61 4.50
CA ASP A 35 -0.64 4.09 5.40
C ASP A 35 0.67 4.41 4.63
N HIS A 36 0.84 3.77 3.46
CA HIS A 36 1.97 3.95 2.54
C HIS A 36 1.60 4.68 1.23
N ALA A 37 0.46 5.39 1.16
CA ALA A 37 0.02 6.12 -0.04
C ALA A 37 1.11 7.03 -0.61
N ASN A 38 1.90 7.62 0.29
CA ASN A 38 2.92 8.60 -0.03
C ASN A 38 4.14 8.01 -0.77
N ASN A 39 4.30 6.67 -0.82
CA ASN A 39 5.47 6.00 -1.39
C ASN A 39 5.11 4.89 -2.41
N ILE A 40 3.91 4.94 -3.01
CA ILE A 40 3.45 3.91 -3.97
C ILE A 40 4.28 3.89 -5.25
N PHE A 41 4.69 5.07 -5.74
CA PHE A 41 5.35 5.24 -7.03
C PHE A 41 6.78 5.82 -6.95
N GLY A 42 7.41 5.78 -5.77
CA GLY A 42 8.81 6.22 -5.61
C GLY A 42 9.04 7.73 -5.74
N GLY A 43 7.98 8.55 -5.76
CA GLY A 43 8.06 10.01 -5.73
C GLY A 43 7.34 10.55 -4.50
N GLY A 44 8.09 11.19 -3.59
CA GLY A 44 7.56 11.70 -2.34
C GLY A 44 6.43 12.71 -2.54
N SER A 45 5.37 12.57 -1.73
CA SER A 45 4.35 13.54 -1.29
C SER A 45 3.71 14.56 -2.26
N THR A 46 4.11 14.69 -3.52
CA THR A 46 3.63 15.72 -4.45
C THR A 46 2.68 15.18 -5.51
N ALA A 47 2.61 13.86 -5.72
CA ALA A 47 1.82 13.28 -6.81
C ALA A 47 0.32 13.12 -6.51
N PHE A 48 -0.10 13.15 -5.24
CA PHE A 48 -1.51 13.05 -4.83
C PHE A 48 -2.02 14.31 -4.14
N ALA A 49 -1.22 15.37 -4.09
CA ALA A 49 -1.66 16.67 -3.60
C ALA A 49 -2.60 17.30 -4.64
N ASN A 50 -3.90 17.12 -4.40
CA ASN A 50 -4.99 18.02 -4.75
C ASN A 50 -4.87 18.73 -6.12
N LYS A 51 -5.47 18.15 -7.17
CA LYS A 51 -5.92 18.96 -8.30
C LYS A 51 -7.23 19.65 -7.87
N SER A 52 -7.12 20.95 -7.61
CA SER A 52 -8.23 21.91 -7.52
C SER A 52 -9.14 21.86 -8.73
#